data_AF-A0A7Y5NJY4-F1
#
_entry.id   AF-A0A7Y5NJY4-F1
#
_cell.length_a   1.000
_cell.length_b   1.000
_cell.length_c   1.000
_cell.angle_alpha   90.00
_cell.angle_beta   90.00
_cell.angle_gamma   90.00
#
_symmetry.space_group_name_H-M   'P 1'
#
loop_
_entity.id
_entity.type
_entity.pdbx_description
1 polymer ?
#
loop_
_entity_poly.entity_id
_entity_poly.type
_entity_poly.pdbx_seq_one_letter_code
_entity_poly.pdbx_strand_id
1 'polypeptide(L)'
;MTADPREAFRSAMLAAVIAFVLQAVFVPVDTYVLGAWPIAWLDGAHALWAAAFAGWLWTHRKKPRVWVCEAAFASVMLPFLPIMWVGELMAMRQGLIRDPMMPFQFAMLGVALLAPASAWLGGALLAVFAASALVFWARLEAEFSLAHLPGEPWMMLVYGGVAAGFLVARVHLRKVVRELSDTRAEANALARVARLFLAVRDRTNSPLQSLEFGVALLSRRHPEEDRLMEAMRRSLGRLRHLSSLLAVAEKWRKTDNALDVDLDSEIKDVASPAKGRNGPPRERAARGVNANERASMRERMKQFPILRARRAPSRFH
;
A
#
# COMPACT_ATOMS: atom_id res chain seq x y z
N MET A 1 12.70 -9.88 4.34
CA MET A 1 12.07 -9.20 3.19
C MET A 1 12.99 -8.09 2.73
N THR A 2 13.49 -8.15 1.50
CA THR A 2 14.26 -7.05 0.93
C THR A 2 13.31 -5.89 0.59
N ALA A 3 13.68 -4.69 0.99
CA ALA A 3 12.94 -3.47 0.68
C ALA A 3 13.04 -3.16 -0.83
N ASP A 4 11.97 -2.63 -1.43
CA ASP A 4 12.00 -2.19 -2.83
C ASP A 4 12.88 -0.92 -2.92
N PRO A 5 13.98 -0.92 -3.71
CA PRO A 5 14.85 0.24 -3.86
C PRO A 5 14.15 1.49 -4.38
N ARG A 6 13.11 1.34 -5.22
CA ARG A 6 12.36 2.48 -5.78
C ARG A 6 11.50 3.15 -4.71
N GLU A 7 10.94 2.36 -3.82
CA GLU A 7 10.13 2.86 -2.71
C GLU A 7 11.00 3.56 -1.65
N ALA A 8 12.15 2.98 -1.32
CA ALA A 8 13.13 3.60 -0.44
C ALA A 8 13.60 4.95 -1.01
N PHE A 9 13.89 5.02 -2.32
CA PHE A 9 14.23 6.25 -3.02
C PHE A 9 13.14 7.32 -2.94
N ARG A 10 11.88 6.97 -3.24
CA ARG A 10 10.75 7.92 -3.18
C ARG A 10 10.55 8.47 -1.78
N SER A 11 10.66 7.61 -0.77
CA SER A 11 10.51 7.99 0.64
C SER A 11 11.61 8.95 1.07
N ALA A 12 12.88 8.63 0.75
CA ALA A 12 14.03 9.50 1.04
C ALA A 12 13.96 10.84 0.30
N MET A 13 13.56 10.83 -0.97
CA MET A 13 13.39 12.05 -1.77
C MET A 13 12.27 12.94 -1.20
N LEU A 14 11.11 12.36 -0.88
CA LEU A 14 9.98 13.10 -0.33
C LEU A 14 10.34 13.71 1.04
N ALA A 15 11.03 12.94 1.89
CA ALA A 15 11.55 13.42 3.17
C ALA A 15 12.51 14.60 3.00
N ALA A 16 13.46 14.51 2.08
CA ALA A 16 14.40 15.59 1.79
C ALA A 16 13.70 16.86 1.27
N VAL A 17 12.71 16.72 0.37
CA VAL A 17 11.94 17.85 -0.14
C VAL A 17 11.09 18.49 0.95
N ILE A 18 10.37 17.70 1.76
CA ILE A 18 9.57 18.22 2.87
C ILE A 18 10.47 18.92 3.89
N ALA A 19 11.60 18.33 4.26
CA ALA A 19 12.54 18.93 5.19
C ALA A 19 13.10 20.27 4.66
N PHE A 20 13.47 20.32 3.37
CA PHE A 20 13.91 21.57 2.74
C PHE A 20 12.83 22.65 2.80
N VAL A 21 11.59 22.34 2.37
CA VAL A 21 10.49 23.32 2.36
C VAL A 21 10.18 23.80 3.77
N LEU A 22 10.08 22.87 4.72
CA LEU A 22 9.76 23.19 6.11
C LEU A 22 10.83 24.12 6.70
N GLN A 23 12.10 23.76 6.58
CA GLN A 23 13.19 24.56 7.14
C GLN A 23 13.41 25.89 6.42
N ALA A 24 13.24 25.94 5.10
CA ALA A 24 13.29 27.19 4.36
C ALA A 24 12.20 28.18 4.81
N VAL A 25 11.05 27.68 5.26
CA VAL A 25 9.98 28.50 5.85
C VAL A 25 10.33 28.94 7.27
N PHE A 26 10.99 28.11 8.07
CA PHE A 26 11.39 28.48 9.43
C PHE A 26 12.54 29.48 9.50
N VAL A 27 13.48 29.50 8.55
CA VAL A 27 14.56 30.50 8.50
C VAL A 27 14.06 31.95 8.66
N PRO A 28 13.11 32.46 7.84
CA PRO A 28 12.60 33.82 8.02
C PRO A 28 11.76 33.97 9.30
N VAL A 29 11.03 32.94 9.73
CA VAL A 29 10.28 32.98 11.00
C VAL A 29 11.24 33.20 12.17
N ASP A 30 12.31 32.42 12.23
CA ASP A 30 13.27 32.48 13.33
C ASP A 30 14.12 33.75 13.29
N THR A 31 14.43 34.25 12.08
CA THR A 31 15.16 35.50 11.91
C THR A 31 14.31 36.72 12.29
N TYR A 32 13.09 36.82 11.78
CA TYR A 32 12.28 38.03 11.87
C TYR A 32 11.31 38.05 13.04
N VAL A 33 10.77 36.89 13.43
CA VAL A 33 9.77 36.77 14.51
C VAL A 33 10.47 36.54 15.85
N LEU A 34 11.45 35.66 15.89
CA LEU A 34 12.11 35.25 17.15
C LEU A 34 13.41 36.02 17.43
N GLY A 35 13.98 36.70 16.42
CA GLY A 35 15.31 37.32 16.52
C GLY A 35 16.41 36.32 16.86
N ALA A 36 16.17 35.03 16.63
CA ALA A 36 16.99 33.93 17.10
C ALA A 36 17.95 33.47 16.01
N TRP A 37 18.88 34.35 15.65
CA TRP A 37 19.88 34.12 14.60
C TRP A 37 20.54 32.73 14.67
N PRO A 38 20.98 32.20 15.84
CA PRO A 38 21.59 30.87 15.90
C PRO A 38 20.69 29.74 15.39
N ILE A 39 19.37 29.81 15.60
CA ILE A 39 18.43 28.78 15.14
C ILE A 39 18.21 28.91 13.63
N ALA A 40 18.03 30.14 13.12
CA ALA A 40 17.92 30.38 11.69
C ALA A 40 19.13 29.86 10.90
N TRP A 41 20.35 29.92 11.48
CA TRP A 41 21.54 29.30 10.89
C TRP A 41 21.46 27.77 10.86
N LEU A 42 20.96 27.14 11.92
CA LEU A 42 20.77 25.69 11.98
C LEU A 42 19.73 25.22 10.95
N ASP A 43 18.59 25.91 10.86
CA ASP A 43 17.54 25.60 9.88
C ASP A 43 18.01 25.84 8.46
N GLY A 44 18.74 26.95 8.21
CA GLY A 44 19.33 27.23 6.92
C GLY A 44 20.35 26.17 6.50
N ALA A 45 21.24 25.76 7.42
CA ALA A 45 22.20 24.69 7.17
C ALA A 45 21.50 23.35 6.89
N HIS A 46 20.44 23.02 7.64
CA HIS A 46 19.69 21.80 7.44
C HIS A 46 18.86 21.81 6.15
N ALA A 47 18.29 22.95 5.77
CA ALA A 47 17.62 23.13 4.49
C ALA A 47 18.59 22.89 3.32
N LEU A 48 19.79 23.50 3.37
CA LEU A 48 20.83 23.28 2.36
C LEU A 48 21.29 21.83 2.31
N TRP A 49 21.44 21.18 3.47
CA TRP A 49 21.74 19.75 3.56
C TRP A 49 20.67 18.89 2.90
N ALA A 50 19.39 19.13 3.21
CA ALA A 50 18.27 18.41 2.62
C ALA A 50 18.20 18.61 1.10
N ALA A 51 18.43 19.83 0.62
CA ALA A 51 18.51 20.14 -0.82
C ALA A 51 19.68 19.41 -1.50
N ALA A 52 20.86 19.38 -0.87
CA ALA A 52 22.02 18.66 -1.37
C ALA A 52 21.76 17.15 -1.46
N PHE A 53 21.13 16.55 -0.44
CA PHE A 53 20.73 15.13 -0.47
C PHE A 53 19.67 14.85 -1.53
N ALA A 54 18.68 15.72 -1.71
CA ALA A 54 17.68 15.58 -2.76
C ALA A 54 18.35 15.63 -4.15
N GLY A 55 19.23 16.59 -4.39
CA GLY A 55 20.01 16.70 -5.63
C GLY A 55 20.89 15.47 -5.88
N TRP A 56 21.57 14.98 -4.85
CA TRP A 56 22.41 13.78 -4.93
C TRP A 56 21.60 12.50 -5.19
N LEU A 57 20.47 12.32 -4.51
CA LEU A 57 19.55 11.21 -4.77
C LEU A 57 19.05 11.29 -6.23
N TRP A 58 18.70 12.48 -6.70
CA TRP A 58 18.19 12.67 -8.06
C TRP A 58 19.20 12.23 -9.14
N THR A 59 20.49 12.55 -8.96
CA THR A 59 21.53 12.10 -9.90
C THR A 59 21.72 10.57 -9.90
N HIS A 60 21.43 9.92 -8.78
CA HIS A 60 21.54 8.46 -8.60
C HIS A 60 20.24 7.68 -8.83
N ARG A 61 19.16 8.34 -9.32
CA ARG A 61 17.81 7.76 -9.48
C ARG A 61 17.72 6.50 -10.36
N LYS A 62 18.73 6.23 -11.21
CA LYS A 62 18.74 5.07 -12.12
C LYS A 62 19.05 3.75 -11.41
N LYS A 63 19.83 3.77 -10.33
CA LYS A 63 20.28 2.57 -9.59
C LYS A 63 20.23 2.83 -8.08
N PRO A 64 19.05 3.10 -7.50
CA PRO A 64 18.94 3.34 -6.06
C PRO A 64 19.36 2.09 -5.29
N ARG A 65 20.24 2.26 -4.31
CA ARG A 65 20.56 1.22 -3.33
C ARG A 65 19.74 1.47 -2.07
N VAL A 66 19.13 0.43 -1.51
CA VAL A 66 18.22 0.55 -0.35
C VAL A 66 18.92 1.22 0.83
N TRP A 67 20.06 0.68 1.26
CA TRP A 67 20.80 1.18 2.41
C TRP A 67 21.25 2.64 2.24
N VAL A 68 21.55 3.06 1.01
CA VAL A 68 21.89 4.45 0.68
C VAL A 68 20.69 5.37 0.89
N CYS A 69 19.51 4.97 0.42
CA CYS A 69 18.30 5.76 0.58
C CYS A 69 17.87 5.83 2.05
N GLU A 70 18.06 4.73 2.80
CA GLU A 70 17.82 4.66 4.24
C GLU A 70 18.76 5.57 5.03
N ALA A 71 20.06 5.53 4.73
CA ALA A 71 21.04 6.43 5.32
C ALA A 71 20.73 7.90 5.01
N ALA A 72 20.34 8.22 3.77
CA ALA A 72 19.93 9.57 3.38
C ALA A 72 18.66 10.02 4.11
N PHE A 73 17.67 9.12 4.28
CA PHE A 73 16.47 9.43 5.06
C PHE A 73 16.82 9.73 6.52
N ALA A 74 17.65 8.89 7.15
CA ALA A 74 18.09 9.11 8.53
C ALA A 74 18.93 10.39 8.67
N SER A 75 19.82 10.68 7.72
CA SER A 75 20.66 11.89 7.75
C SER A 75 19.86 13.18 7.58
N VAL A 76 18.69 13.13 6.94
CA VAL A 76 17.75 14.25 6.87
C VAL A 76 16.92 14.36 8.14
N MET A 77 16.50 13.24 8.74
CA MET A 77 15.62 13.26 9.90
C MET A 77 16.35 13.58 11.22
N LEU A 78 17.52 13.00 11.46
CA LEU A 78 18.22 13.14 12.74
C LEU A 78 18.57 14.58 13.14
N PRO A 79 18.95 15.50 12.23
CA PRO A 79 19.21 16.89 12.58
C PRO A 79 18.01 17.64 13.18
N PHE A 80 16.76 17.19 12.94
CA PHE A 80 15.60 17.80 13.62
C PHE A 80 15.70 17.68 15.14
N LEU A 81 16.35 16.65 15.69
CA LEU A 81 16.46 16.47 17.16
C LEU A 81 17.20 17.65 17.83
N PRO A 82 18.46 17.97 17.50
CA PRO A 82 19.14 19.11 18.10
C PRO A 82 18.48 20.44 17.75
N ILE A 83 17.91 20.58 16.54
CA ILE A 83 17.18 21.81 16.14
C ILE A 83 15.98 22.05 17.05
N MET A 84 15.13 21.04 17.27
CA MET A 84 13.98 21.13 18.16
C MET A 84 14.41 21.40 19.61
N TRP A 85 15.45 20.72 20.09
CA TRP A 85 15.97 20.95 21.45
C TRP A 85 16.42 22.40 21.67
N VAL A 86 17.28 22.91 20.79
CA VAL A 86 17.82 24.27 20.90
C VAL A 86 16.70 25.29 20.70
N GLY A 87 15.84 25.08 19.72
CA GLY A 87 14.74 25.98 19.40
C GLY A 87 13.76 26.12 20.56
N GLU A 88 13.27 25.01 21.09
CA GLU A 88 12.32 25.02 22.21
C GLU A 88 12.92 25.55 23.50
N LEU A 89 14.19 25.19 23.81
CA LEU A 89 14.86 25.73 25.00
C LEU A 89 15.05 27.24 24.91
N MET A 90 15.42 27.76 23.74
CA MET A 90 15.55 29.21 23.51
C MET A 90 14.20 29.93 23.62
N ALA A 91 13.15 29.37 23.02
CA ALA A 91 11.81 29.95 23.11
C ALA A 91 11.31 30.02 24.56
N MET A 92 11.50 28.96 25.35
CA MET A 92 11.15 28.94 26.77
C MET A 92 11.93 29.98 27.58
N ARG A 93 13.24 30.15 27.30
CA ARG A 93 14.08 31.17 27.95
C ARG A 93 13.66 32.61 27.60
N GLN A 94 13.06 32.81 26.43
CA GLN A 94 12.49 34.09 26.01
C GLN A 94 11.07 34.33 26.54
N GLY A 95 10.50 33.38 27.30
CA GLY A 95 9.14 33.48 27.83
C GLY A 95 8.05 33.32 26.77
N LEU A 96 8.37 32.73 25.61
CA LEU A 96 7.38 32.48 24.56
C LEU A 96 6.47 31.33 24.99
N ILE A 97 5.17 31.59 25.02
CA ILE A 97 4.15 30.60 25.38
C ILE A 97 3.82 29.78 24.13
N ARG A 98 4.58 28.71 23.90
CA ARG A 98 4.27 27.68 22.91
C ARG A 98 4.41 26.30 23.53
N ASP A 99 3.72 25.32 22.97
CA ASP A 99 3.82 23.93 23.41
C ASP A 99 5.17 23.34 22.96
N PRO A 100 6.11 23.07 23.90
CA PRO A 100 7.46 22.62 23.55
C PRO A 100 7.50 21.18 23.04
N MET A 101 6.43 20.41 23.24
CA MET A 101 6.35 19.00 22.83
C MET A 101 5.81 18.84 21.41
N MET A 102 5.08 19.83 20.91
CA MET A 102 4.44 19.78 19.60
C MET A 102 5.38 19.42 18.42
N PRO A 103 6.61 19.97 18.31
CA PRO A 103 7.53 19.59 17.23
C PRO A 103 7.89 18.10 17.21
N PHE A 104 8.11 17.49 18.38
CA PHE A 104 8.41 16.06 18.49
C PHE A 104 7.22 15.19 18.07
N GLN A 105 6.00 15.58 18.45
CA GLN A 105 4.78 14.89 18.04
C GLN A 105 4.65 14.87 16.51
N PHE A 106 4.85 16.01 15.85
CA PHE A 106 4.84 16.08 14.38
C PHE A 106 5.98 15.32 13.73
N ALA A 107 7.19 15.37 14.31
CA ALA A 107 8.32 14.63 13.78
C ALA A 107 8.10 13.11 13.84
N MET A 108 7.54 12.59 14.94
CA MET A 108 7.19 11.16 15.06
C MET A 108 6.15 10.73 14.03
N LEU A 109 5.09 11.52 13.83
CA LEU A 109 4.09 11.27 12.79
C LEU A 109 4.71 11.34 11.39
N GLY A 110 5.57 12.33 11.14
CA GLY A 110 6.33 12.48 9.91
C GLY A 110 7.21 11.26 9.63
N VAL A 111 7.94 10.76 10.63
CA VAL A 111 8.75 9.54 10.53
C VAL A 111 7.85 8.34 10.19
N ALA A 112 6.72 8.14 10.87
CA ALA A 112 5.83 7.02 10.57
C ALA A 112 5.28 7.05 9.13
N LEU A 113 4.88 8.24 8.66
CA LEU A 113 4.32 8.46 7.33
C LEU A 113 5.36 8.38 6.21
N LEU A 114 6.58 8.86 6.46
CA LEU A 114 7.63 8.99 5.45
C LEU A 114 8.70 7.90 5.53
N ALA A 115 8.73 7.06 6.58
CA ALA A 115 9.74 6.02 6.76
C ALA A 115 9.95 5.19 5.48
N PRO A 116 11.20 4.82 5.17
CA PRO A 116 11.49 3.99 4.00
C PRO A 116 10.88 2.58 4.13
N ALA A 117 11.14 1.74 3.14
CA ALA A 117 10.57 0.39 3.09
C ALA A 117 10.98 -0.51 4.27
N SER A 118 12.06 -0.20 4.99
CA SER A 118 12.44 -0.91 6.21
C SER A 118 11.63 -0.45 7.43
N ALA A 119 10.81 -1.37 7.95
CA ALA A 119 10.11 -1.18 9.21
C ALA A 119 11.07 -0.96 10.39
N TRP A 120 12.24 -1.62 10.35
CA TRP A 120 13.26 -1.51 11.40
C TRP A 120 13.80 -0.08 11.54
N LEU A 121 14.20 0.56 10.43
CA LEU A 121 14.71 1.94 10.50
C LEU A 121 13.62 2.91 10.96
N GLY A 122 12.40 2.78 10.43
CA GLY A 122 11.27 3.62 10.86
C GLY A 122 10.99 3.46 12.36
N GLY A 123 10.98 2.22 12.87
CA GLY A 123 10.79 1.94 14.29
C GLY A 123 11.93 2.46 15.16
N ALA A 124 13.19 2.31 14.71
CA ALA A 124 14.36 2.81 15.42
C ALA A 124 14.36 4.35 15.50
N LEU A 125 14.08 5.04 14.40
CA LEU A 125 13.96 6.50 14.42
C LEU A 125 12.80 6.95 15.30
N LEU A 126 11.64 6.31 15.20
CA LEU A 126 10.50 6.62 16.06
C LEU A 126 10.86 6.48 17.55
N ALA A 127 11.57 5.41 17.93
CA ALA A 127 12.04 5.21 19.29
C ALA A 127 13.06 6.27 19.72
N VAL A 128 13.98 6.68 18.84
CA VAL A 128 14.95 7.76 19.12
C VAL A 128 14.25 9.09 19.35
N PHE A 129 13.25 9.44 18.52
CA PHE A 129 12.48 10.68 18.69
C PHE A 129 11.64 10.65 19.97
N ALA A 130 10.97 9.52 20.27
CA ALA A 130 10.21 9.37 21.50
C ALA A 130 11.10 9.45 22.75
N ALA A 131 12.26 8.76 22.74
CA ALA A 131 13.22 8.83 23.84
C ALA A 131 13.78 10.25 24.01
N SER A 132 14.13 10.92 22.90
CA SER A 132 14.61 12.30 22.93
C SER A 132 13.58 13.26 23.50
N ALA A 133 12.31 13.11 23.14
CA ALA A 133 11.21 13.89 23.70
C ALA A 133 11.06 13.69 25.22
N LEU A 134 11.12 12.44 25.71
CA LEU A 134 11.04 12.15 27.14
C LEU A 134 12.21 12.73 27.93
N VAL A 135 13.43 12.62 27.38
CA VAL A 135 14.62 13.23 28.02
C VAL A 135 14.50 14.76 28.00
N PHE A 136 14.01 15.34 26.91
CA PHE A 136 13.79 16.78 26.80
C PHE A 136 12.74 17.26 27.81
N TRP A 137 11.63 16.55 27.97
CA TRP A 137 10.61 16.83 28.99
C TRP A 137 11.21 16.83 30.40
N ALA A 138 11.93 15.76 30.78
CA ALA A 138 12.57 15.67 32.09
C ALA A 138 13.58 16.81 32.33
N ARG A 139 14.26 17.26 31.26
CA ARG A 139 15.16 18.41 31.34
C ARG A 139 14.41 19.72 31.56
N LEU A 140 13.31 19.94 30.84
CA LEU A 140 12.48 21.13 30.99
C LEU A 140 11.85 21.20 32.38
N GLU A 141 11.36 20.08 32.92
CA GLU A 141 10.79 20.02 34.27
C GLU A 141 11.80 20.41 35.36
N ALA A 142 13.08 20.11 35.13
CA ALA A 142 14.16 20.50 36.03
C ALA A 142 14.58 21.98 35.91
N GLU A 143 14.39 22.63 34.75
CA GLU A 143 14.75 24.05 34.54
C GLU A 143 13.56 25.01 34.77
N PHE A 144 12.33 24.58 34.47
CA PHE A 144 11.15 25.41 34.39
C PHE A 144 9.99 24.78 35.16
N SER A 145 9.14 25.60 35.78
CA SER A 145 7.91 25.10 36.41
C SER A 145 6.86 24.79 35.33
N LEU A 146 6.73 23.52 34.95
CA LEU A 146 5.81 23.04 33.91
C LEU A 146 4.36 22.81 34.40
N ALA A 147 3.98 23.37 35.56
CA ALA A 147 2.64 23.17 36.15
C ALA A 147 1.46 23.58 35.23
N HIS A 148 1.73 24.36 34.19
CA HIS A 148 0.76 24.86 33.22
C HIS A 148 0.59 23.98 31.97
N LEU A 149 1.33 22.87 31.84
CA LEU A 149 1.24 21.93 30.72
C LEU A 149 0.54 20.63 31.17
N PRO A 150 -0.81 20.61 31.26
CA PRO A 150 -1.52 19.42 31.71
C PRO A 150 -1.39 18.27 30.71
N GLY A 151 -0.94 17.11 31.19
CA GLY A 151 -1.01 15.84 30.46
C GLY A 151 0.28 15.39 29.77
N GLU A 152 1.33 16.21 29.74
CA GLU A 152 2.67 15.75 29.35
C GLU A 152 3.36 15.06 30.54
N PRO A 153 4.14 13.98 30.34
CA PRO A 153 4.59 13.41 29.06
C PRO A 153 3.65 12.36 28.44
N TRP A 154 2.46 12.16 29.00
CA TRP A 154 1.56 11.07 28.58
C TRP A 154 1.00 11.28 27.17
N MET A 155 0.71 12.54 26.80
CA MET A 155 0.27 12.87 25.43
C MET A 155 1.33 12.52 24.39
N MET A 156 2.62 12.79 24.67
CA MET A 156 3.72 12.34 23.81
C MET A 156 3.71 10.83 23.57
N LEU A 157 3.45 10.02 24.61
CA LEU A 157 3.36 8.56 24.49
C LEU A 157 2.15 8.13 23.64
N VAL A 158 1.02 8.83 23.75
CA VAL A 158 -0.14 8.60 22.89
C VAL A 158 0.22 8.87 21.42
N TYR A 159 0.87 10.00 21.11
CA TYR A 159 1.32 10.29 19.75
C TYR A 159 2.34 9.29 19.23
N GLY A 160 3.29 8.86 20.07
CA GLY A 160 4.23 7.79 19.74
C GLY A 160 3.52 6.46 19.43
N GLY A 161 2.49 6.12 20.21
CA GLY A 161 1.63 4.95 19.96
C GLY A 161 0.85 5.04 18.64
N VAL A 162 0.27 6.20 18.34
CA VAL A 162 -0.43 6.45 17.07
C VAL A 162 0.54 6.35 15.89
N ALA A 163 1.72 6.96 15.99
CA ALA A 163 2.78 6.88 14.98
C ALA A 163 3.23 5.43 14.75
N ALA A 164 3.41 4.65 15.82
CA ALA A 164 3.71 3.22 15.72
C ALA A 164 2.58 2.44 15.04
N GLY A 165 1.32 2.76 15.36
CA GLY A 165 0.14 2.21 14.69
C GLY A 165 0.15 2.48 13.18
N PHE A 166 0.45 3.71 12.76
CA PHE A 166 0.60 4.05 11.34
C PHE A 166 1.74 3.28 10.67
N LEU A 167 2.89 3.14 11.34
CA LEU A 167 4.02 2.38 10.81
C LEU A 167 3.63 0.90 10.59
N VAL A 168 2.95 0.28 11.57
CA VAL A 168 2.47 -1.11 11.47
C VAL A 168 1.43 -1.26 10.36
N ALA A 169 0.42 -0.38 10.32
CA ALA A 169 -0.61 -0.38 9.29
C ALA A 169 -0.01 -0.26 7.89
N ARG A 170 1.01 0.60 7.73
CA ARG A 170 1.73 0.77 6.46
C ARG A 170 2.49 -0.49 6.04
N VAL A 171 3.15 -1.17 6.98
CA VAL A 171 3.83 -2.45 6.72
C VAL A 171 2.83 -3.51 6.26
N HIS A 172 1.68 -3.60 6.93
CA HIS A 172 0.61 -4.52 6.52
C HIS A 172 0.04 -4.18 5.15
N LEU A 173 -0.27 -2.91 4.87
CA LEU A 173 -0.80 -2.48 3.58
C LEU A 173 0.17 -2.81 2.44
N ARG A 174 1.47 -2.59 2.64
CA ARG A 174 2.51 -2.96 1.66
C ARG A 174 2.51 -4.45 1.36
N LYS A 175 2.35 -5.29 2.38
CA LYS A 175 2.29 -6.75 2.22
C LYS A 175 1.07 -7.14 1.36
N VAL A 176 -0.11 -6.61 1.70
CA VAL A 176 -1.35 -6.87 0.97
C VAL A 176 -1.26 -6.39 -0.48
N VAL A 177 -0.72 -5.19 -0.72
CA VAL A 177 -0.55 -4.66 -2.09
C VAL A 177 0.39 -5.52 -2.92
N ARG A 178 1.46 -6.06 -2.32
CA ARG A 178 2.38 -6.98 -3.02
C ARG A 178 1.69 -8.30 -3.38
N GLU A 179 1.01 -8.92 -2.42
CA GLU A 179 0.25 -10.15 -2.65
C GLU A 179 -0.78 -9.96 -3.77
N LEU A 180 -1.54 -8.85 -3.75
CA LEU A 180 -2.50 -8.52 -4.83
C LEU A 180 -1.81 -8.27 -6.18
N SER A 181 -0.63 -7.64 -6.19
CA SER A 181 0.14 -7.41 -7.41
C SER A 181 0.62 -8.72 -8.02
N ASP A 182 1.08 -9.66 -7.19
CA ASP A 182 1.59 -10.95 -7.62
C ASP A 182 0.45 -11.82 -8.19
N THR A 183 -0.69 -11.90 -7.48
CA THR A 183 -1.88 -12.60 -7.98
C THR A 183 -2.40 -12.01 -9.30
N ARG A 184 -2.40 -10.68 -9.44
CA ARG A 184 -2.79 -10.03 -10.71
C ARG A 184 -1.79 -10.30 -11.83
N ALA A 185 -0.49 -10.40 -11.54
CA ALA A 185 0.51 -10.74 -12.54
C ALA A 185 0.32 -12.17 -13.06
N GLU A 186 0.04 -13.12 -12.16
CA GLU A 186 -0.26 -14.51 -12.51
C GLU A 186 -1.53 -14.62 -13.37
N ALA A 187 -2.63 -13.98 -12.95
CA ALA A 187 -3.87 -13.95 -13.73
C ALA A 187 -3.65 -13.36 -15.14
N ASN A 188 -2.87 -12.28 -15.25
CA ASN A 188 -2.54 -11.68 -16.54
C ASN A 188 -1.67 -12.58 -17.42
N ALA A 189 -0.75 -13.35 -16.83
CA ALA A 189 0.07 -14.32 -17.54
C ALA A 189 -0.79 -15.47 -18.09
N LEU A 190 -1.69 -16.03 -17.27
CA LEU A 190 -2.64 -17.07 -17.69
C LEU A 190 -3.56 -16.57 -18.80
N ALA A 191 -4.10 -15.35 -18.68
CA ALA A 191 -4.91 -14.74 -19.72
C ALA A 191 -4.14 -14.55 -21.05
N ARG A 192 -2.84 -14.25 -20.99
CA ARG A 192 -1.97 -14.15 -22.17
C ARG A 192 -1.78 -15.51 -22.83
N VAL A 193 -1.51 -16.56 -22.06
CA VAL A 193 -1.37 -17.92 -22.57
C VAL A 193 -2.68 -18.43 -23.19
N ALA A 194 -3.82 -18.17 -22.55
CA ALA A 194 -5.13 -18.50 -23.10
C ALA A 194 -5.41 -17.81 -24.45
N ARG A 195 -5.04 -16.53 -24.57
CA ARG A 195 -5.14 -15.80 -25.85
C ARG A 195 -4.22 -16.37 -26.93
N LEU A 196 -3.00 -16.79 -26.55
CA LEU A 196 -2.08 -17.44 -27.49
C LEU A 196 -2.64 -18.78 -27.98
N PHE A 197 -3.18 -19.61 -27.09
CA PHE A 197 -3.80 -20.88 -27.48
C PHE A 197 -5.00 -20.67 -28.42
N LEU A 198 -5.82 -19.67 -28.17
CA LEU A 198 -6.93 -19.32 -29.05
C LEU A 198 -6.43 -18.88 -30.44
N ALA A 199 -5.44 -18.00 -30.49
CA ALA A 199 -4.84 -17.56 -31.75
C ALA A 199 -4.17 -18.70 -32.52
N VAL A 200 -3.53 -19.65 -31.83
CA VAL A 200 -2.97 -20.86 -32.46
C VAL A 200 -4.08 -21.73 -33.04
N ARG A 201 -5.16 -21.98 -32.29
CA ARG A 201 -6.32 -22.75 -32.78
C ARG A 201 -6.96 -22.13 -34.01
N ASP A 202 -7.19 -20.81 -33.96
CA ASP A 202 -7.84 -20.10 -35.06
C ASP A 202 -6.97 -20.14 -36.33
N ARG A 203 -5.63 -20.09 -36.17
CA ARG A 203 -4.68 -20.25 -37.28
C ARG A 203 -4.53 -21.69 -37.77
N THR A 204 -4.69 -22.71 -36.93
CA THR A 204 -4.56 -24.12 -37.34
C THR A 204 -5.80 -24.66 -38.02
N ASN A 205 -6.99 -24.10 -37.76
CA ASN A 205 -8.24 -24.57 -38.37
C ASN A 205 -8.26 -24.46 -39.90
N SER A 206 -7.77 -23.36 -40.50
CA SER A 206 -7.82 -23.20 -41.97
C SER A 206 -6.85 -24.16 -42.72
N PRO A 207 -5.57 -24.31 -42.33
CA PRO A 207 -4.69 -25.32 -42.92
C PRO A 207 -5.20 -26.75 -42.75
N LEU A 208 -5.83 -27.05 -41.60
CA LEU A 208 -6.41 -28.37 -41.35
C LEU A 208 -7.54 -28.69 -42.35
N GLN A 209 -8.44 -27.73 -42.60
CA GLN A 209 -9.49 -27.86 -43.61
C GLN A 209 -8.91 -28.05 -45.02
N SER A 210 -7.86 -27.29 -45.36
CA SER A 210 -7.17 -27.43 -46.65
C SER A 210 -6.52 -28.80 -46.81
N LEU A 211 -5.90 -29.35 -45.76
CA LEU A 211 -5.32 -30.70 -45.77
C LEU A 211 -6.40 -31.77 -45.89
N GLU A 212 -7.53 -31.62 -45.20
CA GLU A 212 -8.67 -32.53 -45.33
C GLU A 212 -9.23 -32.55 -46.75
N PHE A 213 -9.37 -31.38 -47.37
CA PHE A 213 -9.78 -31.27 -48.76
C PHE A 213 -8.77 -31.93 -49.72
N GLY A 214 -7.46 -31.70 -49.51
CA GLY A 214 -6.39 -32.33 -50.28
C GLY A 214 -6.41 -33.85 -50.17
N VAL A 215 -6.57 -34.39 -48.96
CA VAL A 215 -6.69 -35.84 -48.72
C VAL A 215 -7.95 -36.40 -49.39
N ALA A 216 -9.09 -35.70 -49.33
CA ALA A 216 -10.30 -36.14 -50.00
C ALA A 216 -10.13 -36.20 -51.54
N LEU A 217 -9.48 -35.20 -52.14
CA LEU A 217 -9.22 -35.16 -53.59
C LEU A 217 -8.25 -36.25 -54.03
N LEU A 218 -7.14 -36.45 -53.31
CA LEU A 218 -6.18 -37.52 -53.57
C LEU A 218 -6.84 -38.91 -53.49
N SER A 219 -7.74 -39.14 -52.54
CA SER A 219 -8.39 -40.45 -52.36
C SER A 219 -9.32 -40.81 -53.52
N ARG A 220 -9.84 -39.80 -54.23
CA ARG A 220 -10.63 -40.02 -55.45
C ARG A 220 -9.76 -40.27 -56.69
N ARG A 221 -8.53 -39.74 -56.71
CA ARG A 221 -7.66 -39.78 -57.89
C ARG A 221 -6.76 -41.02 -57.91
N HIS A 222 -6.36 -41.51 -56.73
CA HIS A 222 -5.43 -42.63 -56.56
C HIS A 222 -6.00 -43.68 -55.60
N PRO A 223 -7.01 -44.46 -56.02
CA PRO A 223 -7.60 -45.51 -55.18
C PRO A 223 -6.59 -46.63 -54.83
N GLU A 224 -5.53 -46.81 -55.60
CA GLU A 224 -4.49 -47.81 -55.36
C GLU A 224 -3.62 -47.55 -54.10
N GLU A 225 -3.57 -46.32 -53.58
CA GLU A 225 -2.72 -45.93 -52.44
C GLU A 225 -3.45 -45.88 -51.07
N ASP A 226 -4.47 -46.72 -50.88
CA ASP A 226 -5.34 -46.70 -49.68
C ASP A 226 -4.58 -46.67 -48.32
N ARG A 227 -3.46 -47.39 -48.21
CA ARG A 227 -2.66 -47.43 -46.97
C ARG A 227 -2.07 -46.07 -46.59
N LEU A 228 -1.60 -45.29 -47.56
CA LEU A 228 -1.02 -43.96 -47.33
C LEU A 228 -2.13 -42.97 -46.95
N MET A 229 -3.27 -43.04 -47.66
CA MET A 229 -4.43 -42.20 -47.39
C MET A 229 -4.98 -42.41 -45.98
N GLU A 230 -5.02 -43.66 -45.51
CA GLU A 230 -5.45 -43.99 -44.14
C GLU A 230 -4.45 -43.49 -43.08
N ALA A 231 -3.15 -43.48 -43.38
CA ALA A 231 -2.16 -42.85 -42.50
C ALA A 231 -2.35 -41.32 -42.39
N MET A 232 -2.63 -40.64 -43.51
CA MET A 232 -2.92 -39.19 -43.51
C MET A 232 -4.20 -38.86 -42.75
N ARG A 233 -5.28 -39.63 -42.95
CA ARG A 233 -6.55 -39.49 -42.21
C ARG A 233 -6.35 -39.65 -40.71
N ARG A 234 -5.56 -40.64 -40.27
CA ARG A 234 -5.22 -40.83 -38.85
C ARG A 234 -4.46 -39.64 -38.27
N SER A 235 -3.49 -39.08 -39.01
CA SER A 235 -2.74 -37.89 -38.58
C SER A 235 -3.65 -36.65 -38.47
N LEU A 236 -4.56 -36.44 -39.43
CA LEU A 236 -5.58 -35.38 -39.34
C LEU A 236 -6.53 -35.58 -38.16
N GLY A 237 -6.92 -36.83 -37.88
CA GLY A 237 -7.72 -37.17 -36.70
C GLY A 237 -7.02 -36.77 -35.39
N ARG A 238 -5.71 -37.01 -35.27
CA ARG A 238 -4.91 -36.57 -34.11
C ARG A 238 -4.85 -35.04 -33.99
N LEU A 239 -4.70 -34.33 -35.09
CA LEU A 239 -4.70 -32.86 -35.10
C LEU A 239 -6.07 -32.28 -34.73
N ARG A 240 -7.18 -32.87 -35.20
CA ARG A 240 -8.54 -32.52 -34.76
C ARG A 240 -8.73 -32.75 -33.27
N HIS A 241 -8.25 -33.87 -32.76
CA HIS A 241 -8.35 -34.19 -31.34
C HIS A 241 -7.58 -33.17 -30.48
N LEU A 242 -6.38 -32.76 -30.91
CA LEU A 242 -5.63 -31.70 -30.23
C LEU A 242 -6.40 -30.35 -30.27
N SER A 243 -7.00 -30.01 -31.42
CA SER A 243 -7.83 -28.79 -31.56
C SER A 243 -9.08 -28.83 -30.65
N SER A 244 -9.72 -30.00 -30.50
CA SER A 244 -10.89 -30.13 -29.63
C SER A 244 -10.54 -30.04 -28.14
N LEU A 245 -9.38 -30.54 -27.70
CA LEU A 245 -8.88 -30.34 -26.33
C LEU A 245 -8.67 -28.84 -26.02
N LEU A 246 -8.18 -28.06 -26.98
CA LEU A 246 -8.06 -26.60 -26.85
C LEU A 246 -9.42 -25.91 -26.76
N ALA A 247 -10.46 -26.43 -27.42
CA ALA A 247 -11.82 -25.89 -27.33
C ALA A 247 -12.47 -26.11 -25.95
N VAL A 248 -12.19 -27.24 -25.29
CA VAL A 248 -12.67 -27.49 -23.93
C VAL A 248 -12.09 -26.47 -22.94
N ALA A 249 -10.80 -26.15 -23.06
CA ALA A 249 -10.16 -25.13 -22.22
C ALA A 249 -10.78 -23.72 -22.37
N GLU A 250 -11.37 -23.39 -23.53
CA GLU A 250 -12.07 -22.12 -23.73
C GLU A 250 -13.39 -22.05 -22.96
N LYS A 251 -14.12 -23.17 -22.88
CA LYS A 251 -15.42 -23.22 -22.18
C LYS A 251 -15.27 -22.91 -20.69
N TRP A 252 -14.20 -23.39 -20.06
CA TRP A 252 -13.87 -23.09 -18.67
C TRP A 252 -13.67 -21.58 -18.44
N ARG A 253 -12.93 -20.90 -19.32
CA ARG A 253 -12.70 -19.45 -19.23
C ARG A 253 -13.99 -18.63 -19.32
N LYS A 254 -14.96 -19.01 -20.14
CA LYS A 254 -16.24 -18.28 -20.25
C LYS A 254 -17.07 -18.38 -18.97
N THR A 255 -16.99 -19.50 -18.26
CA THR A 255 -17.68 -19.72 -16.98
C THR A 255 -17.02 -18.93 -15.85
N ASP A 256 -15.69 -18.89 -15.79
CA ASP A 256 -14.96 -18.11 -14.77
C ASP A 256 -15.13 -16.59 -14.97
N ASN A 257 -15.09 -16.12 -16.21
CA ASN A 257 -15.34 -14.70 -16.50
C ASN A 257 -16.78 -14.27 -16.16
N ALA A 258 -17.75 -15.17 -16.16
CA ALA A 258 -19.12 -14.86 -15.73
C ALA A 258 -19.20 -14.63 -14.21
N LEU A 259 -18.37 -15.33 -13.44
CA LEU A 259 -18.22 -15.11 -11.99
C LEU A 259 -17.52 -13.77 -11.68
N ASP A 260 -16.49 -13.41 -12.44
CA ASP A 260 -15.76 -12.13 -12.24
C ASP A 260 -16.62 -10.90 -12.59
N VAL A 261 -17.47 -10.97 -13.63
CA VAL A 261 -18.38 -9.87 -13.99
C VAL A 261 -19.42 -9.62 -12.89
N ASP A 262 -19.84 -10.68 -12.19
CA ASP A 262 -20.77 -10.58 -11.07
C ASP A 262 -20.10 -9.91 -9.86
N LEU A 263 -18.87 -10.30 -9.53
CA LEU A 263 -18.07 -9.68 -8.46
C LEU A 263 -17.75 -8.21 -8.72
N ASP A 264 -17.37 -7.83 -9.94
CA ASP A 264 -17.10 -6.42 -10.28
C ASP A 264 -18.38 -5.57 -10.23
N SER A 265 -19.53 -6.16 -10.52
CA SER A 265 -20.84 -5.48 -10.38
C SER A 265 -21.23 -5.32 -8.91
N GLU A 266 -20.99 -6.33 -8.08
CA GLU A 266 -21.26 -6.31 -6.63
C GLU A 266 -20.30 -5.34 -5.89
N ILE A 267 -19.02 -5.31 -6.27
CA ILE A 267 -18.04 -4.34 -5.76
C ILE A 267 -18.40 -2.92 -6.20
N LYS A 268 -18.87 -2.72 -7.44
CA LYS A 268 -19.36 -1.41 -7.88
C LYS A 268 -20.58 -0.95 -7.09
N ASP A 269 -21.50 -1.85 -6.77
CA ASP A 269 -22.68 -1.53 -5.98
C ASP A 269 -22.33 -1.18 -4.52
N VAL A 270 -21.30 -1.82 -3.95
CA VAL A 270 -20.78 -1.49 -2.61
C VAL A 270 -19.92 -0.21 -2.61
N ALA A 271 -19.15 0.03 -3.67
CA ALA A 271 -18.25 1.17 -3.81
C ALA A 271 -18.91 2.42 -4.41
N SER A 272 -20.19 2.36 -4.79
CA SER A 272 -20.98 3.53 -5.21
C SER A 272 -21.68 4.13 -3.97
N PRO A 273 -21.08 5.13 -3.30
CA PRO A 273 -21.72 5.75 -2.14
C PRO A 273 -22.98 6.46 -2.63
N ALA A 274 -24.15 5.92 -2.28
CA ALA A 274 -25.50 6.48 -2.41
C ALA A 274 -25.55 7.96 -2.85
N LYS A 275 -25.26 8.22 -4.13
CA LYS A 275 -25.25 9.57 -4.69
C LYS A 275 -26.65 9.84 -5.20
N GLY A 276 -27.58 10.06 -4.28
CA GLY A 276 -28.98 10.27 -4.67
C GLY A 276 -30.03 10.11 -3.58
N ARG A 277 -29.84 10.69 -2.39
CA ARG A 277 -30.96 11.02 -1.50
C ARG A 277 -30.79 12.41 -0.87
N ASN A 278 -30.64 13.42 -1.73
CA ASN A 278 -30.98 14.80 -1.35
C ASN A 278 -32.49 14.99 -1.54
N GLY A 279 -33.28 14.37 -0.67
CA GLY A 279 -34.65 14.80 -0.42
C GLY A 279 -34.64 15.82 0.71
N PRO A 280 -35.46 16.89 0.67
CA PRO A 280 -35.51 17.88 1.73
C PRO A 280 -35.90 17.24 3.07
N PRO A 281 -35.42 17.78 4.21
CA PRO A 281 -35.72 17.25 5.53
C PRO A 281 -37.18 17.53 5.89
N ARG A 282 -38.08 16.63 5.48
CA ARG A 282 -39.44 16.57 6.02
C ARG A 282 -39.49 15.50 7.10
N GLU A 283 -39.64 15.97 8.33
CA GLU A 283 -40.40 15.34 9.42
C GLU A 283 -40.48 13.81 9.38
N ARG A 284 -39.43 13.15 9.86
CA ARG A 284 -39.54 11.79 10.41
C ARG A 284 -38.92 11.73 11.80
N ALA A 285 -39.37 12.63 12.66
CA ALA A 285 -39.48 12.30 14.06
C ALA A 285 -40.81 11.53 14.24
N ALA A 286 -40.76 10.41 14.94
CA ALA A 286 -41.91 9.63 15.40
C ALA A 286 -42.77 8.94 14.31
N ARG A 287 -42.30 7.79 13.79
CA ARG A 287 -43.19 6.64 13.52
C ARG A 287 -42.40 5.34 13.33
N GLY A 288 -42.52 4.48 14.34
CA GLY A 288 -42.56 3.03 14.19
C GLY A 288 -41.29 2.33 13.72
N VAL A 289 -40.36 2.10 14.65
CA VAL A 289 -39.52 0.89 14.58
C VAL A 289 -40.47 -0.29 14.72
N ASN A 290 -40.72 -0.93 13.59
CA ASN A 290 -41.77 -1.92 13.40
C ASN A 290 -41.46 -3.16 14.25
N ALA A 291 -42.38 -3.52 15.16
CA ALA A 291 -42.26 -4.71 16.01
C ALA A 291 -42.04 -6.00 15.20
N ASN A 292 -42.42 -6.00 13.92
CA ASN A 292 -42.20 -7.09 12.99
C ASN A 292 -40.71 -7.34 12.63
N GLU A 293 -39.86 -6.32 12.64
CA GLU A 293 -38.42 -6.52 12.36
C GLU A 293 -37.69 -7.17 13.53
N ARG A 294 -38.10 -6.88 14.77
CA ARG A 294 -37.53 -7.53 15.96
C ARG A 294 -37.95 -9.00 16.07
N ALA A 295 -39.15 -9.34 15.59
CA ALA A 295 -39.61 -10.73 15.52
C ALA A 295 -38.83 -11.53 14.46
N SER A 296 -38.67 -10.98 13.25
CA SER A 296 -37.95 -11.68 12.17
C SER A 296 -36.45 -11.85 12.45
N MET A 297 -35.83 -10.90 13.16
CA MET A 297 -34.42 -11.00 13.54
C MET A 297 -34.19 -12.04 14.65
N ARG A 298 -35.14 -12.20 15.58
CA ARG A 298 -35.11 -13.29 16.59
C ARG A 298 -35.34 -14.67 15.97
N GLU A 299 -36.16 -14.76 14.92
CA GLU A 299 -36.39 -16.02 14.21
C GLU A 299 -35.18 -16.44 13.37
N ARG A 300 -34.52 -15.49 12.70
CA ARG A 300 -33.27 -15.74 11.98
C ARG A 300 -32.12 -16.19 12.90
N MET A 301 -32.05 -15.68 14.14
CA MET A 301 -31.05 -16.14 15.11
C MET A 301 -31.28 -17.58 15.61
N LYS A 302 -32.49 -18.15 15.47
CA LYS A 302 -32.76 -19.56 15.83
C LYS A 302 -32.37 -20.54 14.73
N GLN A 303 -32.26 -20.10 13.48
CA GLN A 303 -31.93 -20.96 12.33
C GLN A 303 -30.43 -21.21 12.11
N PHE A 304 -29.54 -20.62 12.92
CA PHE A 304 -28.09 -20.87 12.84
C PHE A 304 -27.55 -21.57 14.11
N PRO A 305 -27.80 -22.88 14.31
CA PRO A 305 -27.22 -23.63 15.41
C PRO A 305 -25.87 -24.25 15.00
N ILE A 306 -24.99 -23.52 14.32
CA ILE A 306 -23.66 -24.03 13.96
C ILE A 306 -22.68 -22.87 14.04
N LEU A 307 -21.99 -22.73 15.18
CA LEU A 307 -20.64 -22.16 15.35
C LEU A 307 -20.29 -22.02 16.86
N ARG A 308 -20.69 -22.99 17.68
CA ARG A 308 -20.19 -23.18 19.06
C ARG A 308 -19.59 -24.57 19.21
N ALA A 309 -18.46 -24.83 18.56
CA ALA A 309 -17.52 -25.88 18.97
C ALA A 309 -16.26 -25.83 18.11
N ARG A 310 -15.18 -25.25 18.66
CA ARG A 310 -13.77 -25.71 18.54
C ARG A 310 -12.82 -24.54 18.79
N ARG A 311 -12.43 -24.36 20.05
CA ARG A 311 -11.05 -24.01 20.41
C ARG A 311 -10.69 -24.75 21.69
N ALA A 312 -10.06 -25.91 21.53
CA ALA A 312 -9.22 -26.49 22.55
C ALA A 312 -7.79 -25.94 22.35
N PRO A 313 -7.10 -25.50 23.41
CA PRO A 313 -5.70 -25.08 23.33
C PRO A 313 -4.77 -26.30 23.37
N SER A 314 -3.93 -26.46 22.35
CA SER A 314 -2.77 -27.34 22.41
C SER A 314 -1.68 -26.67 23.25
N ARG A 315 -1.41 -27.25 24.42
CA ARG A 315 -0.17 -27.04 25.18
C ARG A 315 0.99 -27.63 24.37
N PHE A 316 2.05 -26.85 24.17
CA PHE A 316 3.38 -27.39 23.90
C PHE A 316 4.27 -27.09 25.09
N HIS A 317 4.92 -28.16 25.56
CA HIS A 317 6.02 -28.18 26.53
C HIS A 317 7.32 -27.76 25.84
#